data_AF-A0A558C310-F1
#
_entry.id   AF-A0A558C310-F1
#
_cell.length_a   1.000
_cell.length_b   1.000
_cell.length_c   1.000
_cell.angle_alpha   90.00
_cell.angle_beta   90.00
_cell.angle_gamma   90.00
#
_symmetry.space_group_name_H-M   'P 1'
#
loop_
_entity.id
_entity.type
_entity.pdbx_description
1 polymer ?
#
loop_
_entity_poly.entity_id
_entity_poly.type
_entity_poly.pdbx_seq_one_letter_code
_entity_poly.pdbx_strand_id
1 'polypeptide(L)'
;MLPAYDPIQHIPPPIDLLPTLRLVYLGREYAGQYRAYLCSALCERLQLRAYQPIDLVPPSGHSPYWHLDLRPEAKRRLAQYADTRPRISSLKLPVGLVEPGSALVLQLVNQPAFPGFYPMLPHALAA
;
A
#
# COMPACT_ATOMS: atom_id res chain seq x y z
N MET A 1 4.31 39.12 -7.20
CA MET A 1 3.26 38.16 -6.87
C MET A 1 3.91 36.80 -6.73
N LEU A 2 3.78 36.15 -5.57
CA LEU A 2 4.24 34.76 -5.42
C LEU A 2 3.28 33.85 -6.19
N PRO A 3 3.76 32.79 -6.86
CA PRO A 3 2.86 31.82 -7.49
C PRO A 3 1.97 31.21 -6.40
N ALA A 4 0.66 31.20 -6.66
CA ALA A 4 -0.30 30.51 -5.83
C ALA A 4 0.11 29.04 -5.76
N TYR A 5 0.41 28.58 -4.55
CA TYR A 5 0.51 27.15 -4.26
C TYR A 5 -0.82 26.53 -4.67
N ASP A 6 -0.80 25.66 -5.67
CA ASP A 6 -1.98 24.93 -6.13
C ASP A 6 -1.99 23.58 -5.40
N PRO A 7 -2.77 23.42 -4.31
CA PRO A 7 -2.92 22.16 -3.62
C PRO A 7 -3.78 21.28 -4.52
N ILE A 8 -3.21 20.75 -5.59
CA ILE A 8 -3.84 19.68 -6.36
C ILE A 8 -3.87 18.44 -5.46
N GLN A 9 -4.90 18.44 -4.62
CA GLN A 9 -5.73 17.32 -4.25
C GLN A 9 -4.98 16.15 -3.62
N HIS A 10 -4.35 16.42 -2.47
CA HIS A 10 -4.33 15.43 -1.40
C HIS A 10 -5.74 15.29 -0.78
N ILE A 11 -6.75 14.94 -1.59
CA ILE A 11 -8.01 14.44 -1.05
C ILE A 11 -7.65 13.08 -0.45
N PRO A 12 -7.69 12.92 0.88
CA PRO A 12 -7.50 11.60 1.45
C PRO A 12 -8.60 10.69 0.84
N PRO A 13 -8.27 9.51 0.31
CA PRO A 13 -9.27 8.59 -0.26
C PRO A 13 -10.45 8.40 0.71
N PRO A 14 -11.66 8.01 0.28
CA PRO A 14 -12.74 7.68 1.22
C PRO A 14 -12.26 6.76 2.36
N ILE A 15 -12.89 6.88 3.53
CA ILE A 15 -12.58 6.02 4.69
C ILE A 15 -13.07 4.62 4.35
N ASP A 16 -12.12 3.75 4.00
CA ASP A 16 -12.42 2.34 3.76
C ASP A 16 -12.67 1.66 5.11
N LEU A 17 -13.91 1.19 5.34
CA LEU A 17 -14.28 0.40 6.53
C LEU A 17 -13.62 -0.98 6.56
N LEU A 18 -13.16 -1.46 5.39
CA LEU A 18 -12.43 -2.71 5.25
C LEU A 18 -10.92 -2.47 5.44
N PRO A 19 -10.17 -3.46 5.94
CA PRO A 19 -8.72 -3.39 6.03
C PRO A 19 -8.10 -3.41 4.62
N THR A 20 -7.93 -2.21 4.04
CA THR A 20 -7.48 -1.98 2.67
C THR A 20 -6.15 -1.24 2.57
N LEU A 21 -5.50 -1.40 1.44
CA LEU A 21 -4.34 -0.64 1.01
C LEU A 21 -4.57 -0.13 -0.41
N ARG A 22 -4.31 1.16 -0.64
CA ARG A 22 -4.43 1.80 -1.96
C ARG A 22 -3.05 2.05 -2.57
N LEU A 23 -2.79 1.47 -3.73
CA LEU A 23 -1.61 1.76 -4.54
C LEU A 23 -1.87 2.93 -5.46
N VAL A 24 -0.91 3.85 -5.52
CA VAL A 24 -0.91 5.03 -6.39
C VAL A 24 0.39 5.06 -7.18
N TYR A 25 0.27 5.11 -8.50
CA TYR A 25 1.41 5.33 -9.40
C TYR A 25 1.86 6.78 -9.32
N LEU A 26 3.16 7.02 -9.12
CA LEU A 26 3.72 8.35 -8.99
C LEU A 26 4.21 8.95 -10.32
N GLY A 27 4.17 8.22 -11.43
CA GLY A 27 4.62 8.74 -12.71
C GLY A 27 6.12 8.61 -12.98
N ARG A 28 6.55 9.08 -14.16
CA ARG A 28 7.94 8.96 -14.64
C ARG A 28 8.91 9.84 -13.86
N GLU A 29 8.45 10.97 -13.33
CA GLU A 29 9.25 11.89 -12.51
C GLU A 29 9.77 11.23 -11.22
N TYR A 30 9.08 10.20 -10.74
CA TYR A 30 9.51 9.35 -9.62
C TYR A 30 10.02 7.98 -10.10
N ALA A 31 10.64 7.91 -11.29
CA ALA A 31 11.21 6.68 -11.86
C ALA A 31 10.24 5.49 -11.93
N GLY A 32 8.94 5.77 -12.17
CA GLY A 32 7.91 4.74 -12.28
C GLY A 32 7.59 4.04 -10.96
N GLN A 33 7.82 4.71 -9.82
CA GLN A 33 7.54 4.17 -8.50
C GLN A 33 6.05 4.25 -8.14
N TYR A 34 5.68 3.40 -7.18
CA TYR A 34 4.37 3.38 -6.55
C TYR A 34 4.49 3.77 -5.07
N ARG A 35 3.38 4.28 -4.55
CA ARG A 35 3.16 4.49 -3.13
C ARG A 35 1.93 3.72 -2.69
N ALA A 36 2.04 2.99 -1.59
CA ALA A 36 0.91 2.35 -0.95
C ALA A 36 0.45 3.19 0.24
N TYR A 37 -0.83 3.53 0.31
CA TYR A 37 -1.46 4.15 1.46
C TYR A 37 -2.30 3.10 2.19
N LEU A 38 -2.13 3.01 3.51
CA LEU A 38 -2.86 2.08 4.36
C LEU A 38 -4.04 2.80 4.99
N CYS A 39 -5.22 2.17 4.99
CA CYS A 39 -6.37 2.72 5.72
C CYS A 39 -6.21 2.48 7.23
N SER A 40 -6.97 3.23 8.03
CA SER A 40 -6.95 3.09 9.50
C SER A 40 -7.37 1.69 9.95
N ALA A 41 -8.41 1.10 9.33
CA ALA A 41 -8.88 -0.24 9.65
C ALA A 41 -7.81 -1.32 9.44
N LEU A 42 -6.96 -1.19 8.41
CA LEU A 42 -5.83 -2.09 8.20
C LEU A 42 -4.76 -1.91 9.29
N CYS A 43 -4.44 -0.66 9.61
CA CYS A 43 -3.48 -0.34 10.67
C CYS A 43 -3.95 -0.87 12.03
N GLU A 44 -5.22 -0.68 12.38
CA GLU A 44 -5.81 -1.15 13.64
C GLU A 44 -5.83 -2.68 13.70
N ARG A 45 -6.34 -3.32 12.64
CA ARG A 45 -6.46 -4.78 12.57
C ARG A 45 -5.13 -5.50 12.71
N LEU A 46 -4.07 -4.95 12.14
CA LEU A 46 -2.72 -5.51 12.20
C LEU A 46 -1.83 -4.83 13.26
N GLN A 47 -2.39 -3.93 14.06
CA GLN A 47 -1.70 -3.14 15.09
C GLN A 47 -0.42 -2.47 14.58
N LEU A 48 -0.45 -1.95 13.36
CA LEU A 48 0.69 -1.36 12.68
C LEU A 48 1.13 -0.07 13.38
N ARG A 49 2.45 0.09 13.54
CA ARG A 49 3.09 1.25 14.15
C ARG A 49 3.99 1.96 13.16
N ALA A 50 4.14 3.27 13.36
CA ALA A 50 5.10 4.07 12.60
C ALA A 50 6.51 3.45 12.67
N TYR A 51 7.23 3.54 11.57
CA TYR A 51 8.60 3.07 11.38
C TYR A 51 8.82 1.56 11.49
N GLN A 52 7.79 0.74 11.68
CA GLN A 52 7.96 -0.71 11.70
C GLN A 52 8.35 -1.24 10.31
N PRO A 53 9.07 -2.38 10.23
CA PRO A 53 9.34 -3.08 8.99
C PRO A 53 8.03 -3.41 8.26
N ILE A 54 7.99 -3.12 6.97
CA ILE A 54 6.86 -3.44 6.11
C ILE A 54 7.31 -3.56 4.66
N ASP A 55 6.75 -4.49 3.91
CA ASP A 55 6.90 -4.54 2.46
C ASP A 55 5.61 -5.01 1.78
N LEU A 56 5.48 -4.68 0.49
CA LEU A 56 4.44 -5.23 -0.36
C LEU A 56 5.08 -6.15 -1.40
N VAL A 57 4.80 -7.44 -1.26
CA VAL A 57 5.36 -8.50 -2.09
C VAL A 57 4.34 -8.86 -3.18
N PRO A 58 4.75 -8.86 -4.47
CA PRO A 58 3.87 -9.25 -5.56
C PRO A 58 3.58 -10.76 -5.54
N PRO A 59 2.50 -11.20 -6.21
CA PRO A 59 2.28 -12.59 -6.55
C PRO A 59 3.52 -13.22 -7.19
N SER A 60 3.71 -14.51 -6.94
CA SER A 60 4.82 -15.30 -7.48
C SER A 60 4.32 -16.67 -7.93
N GLY A 61 5.18 -17.47 -8.57
CA GLY A 61 4.82 -18.84 -8.97
C GLY A 61 4.36 -19.74 -7.80
N HIS A 62 4.70 -19.38 -6.55
CA HIS A 62 4.31 -20.13 -5.37
C HIS A 62 3.04 -19.61 -4.68
N SER A 63 2.57 -18.40 -5.03
CA SER A 63 1.35 -17.85 -4.45
C SER A 63 0.70 -16.81 -5.37
N PRO A 64 -0.61 -16.93 -5.66
CA PRO A 64 -1.31 -16.00 -6.52
C PRO A 64 -1.65 -14.66 -5.83
N TYR A 65 -1.44 -14.56 -4.52
CA TYR A 65 -1.81 -13.38 -3.74
C TYR A 65 -0.70 -12.34 -3.68
N TRP A 66 -1.09 -11.08 -3.56
CA TRP A 66 -0.19 -10.05 -3.02
C TRP A 66 0.02 -10.34 -1.54
N HIS A 67 1.17 -9.97 -0.97
CA HIS A 67 1.39 -10.14 0.47
C HIS A 67 1.91 -8.87 1.10
N LEU A 68 1.31 -8.50 2.24
CA LEU A 68 1.86 -7.51 3.14
C LEU A 68 2.82 -8.23 4.11
N ASP A 69 4.11 -7.96 3.96
CA ASP A 69 5.17 -8.54 4.78
C ASP A 69 5.51 -7.59 5.93
N LEU A 70 5.27 -8.00 7.16
CA LEU A 70 5.56 -7.27 8.40
C LEU A 70 6.75 -7.89 9.17
N ARG A 71 7.42 -8.88 8.60
CA ARG A 71 8.54 -9.56 9.27
C ARG A 71 9.76 -8.62 9.37
N PRO A 72 10.66 -8.84 10.34
CA PRO A 72 11.84 -7.98 10.56
C PRO A 72 12.74 -7.79 9.34
N GLU A 73 12.73 -8.74 8.41
CA GLU A 73 13.54 -8.74 7.19
C GLU A 73 12.98 -7.84 6.08
N ALA A 74 11.78 -7.29 6.27
CA ALA A 74 11.16 -6.37 5.31
C ALA A 74 12.05 -5.14 5.08
N LYS A 75 12.30 -4.82 3.80
CA LYS A 75 13.30 -3.80 3.41
C LYS A 75 12.81 -2.36 3.58
N ARG A 76 11.50 -2.15 3.65
CA ARG A 76 10.90 -0.82 3.76
C ARG A 76 10.33 -0.63 5.16
N ARG A 77 9.95 0.62 5.46
CA ARG A 77 9.37 1.01 6.73
C ARG A 77 8.07 1.77 6.52
N LEU A 78 7.13 1.58 7.44
CA LEU A 78 5.88 2.32 7.44
C LEU A 78 6.16 3.78 7.79
N ALA A 79 5.96 4.69 6.85
CA ALA A 79 6.09 6.12 7.11
C ALA A 79 4.74 6.68 7.55
N GLN A 80 4.71 7.38 8.69
CA GLN A 80 3.54 8.08 9.20
C GLN A 80 3.98 9.45 9.73
N TYR A 81 3.56 10.51 9.06
CA TYR A 81 3.74 11.90 9.50
C TYR A 81 2.43 12.43 10.07
N ALA A 82 2.51 13.44 10.94
CA ALA A 82 1.40 13.94 11.77
C ALA A 82 0.06 14.07 11.02
N ASP A 83 0.06 14.59 9.79
CA ASP A 83 -1.15 14.85 9.02
C ASP A 83 -1.30 13.99 7.76
N THR A 84 -0.53 12.91 7.65
CA THR A 84 -0.53 12.05 6.45
C THR A 84 -0.98 10.64 6.77
N ARG A 85 -1.68 10.01 5.82
CA ARG A 85 -1.99 8.59 5.91
C ARG A 85 -0.70 7.75 5.97
N PRO A 86 -0.66 6.71 6.82
CA PRO A 86 0.44 5.77 6.84
C PRO A 86 0.69 5.22 5.43
N ARG A 87 1.96 5.17 5.03
CA ARG A 87 2.34 4.81 3.67
C ARG A 87 3.63 4.04 3.57
N ILE A 88 3.72 3.22 2.52
CA ILE A 88 4.95 2.59 2.05
C ILE A 88 5.37 3.34 0.78
N SER A 89 6.60 3.85 0.77
CA SER A 89 7.13 4.61 -0.36
C SER A 89 8.14 3.78 -1.16
N SER A 90 8.42 4.24 -2.38
CA SER A 90 9.43 3.64 -3.26
C SER A 90 9.16 2.16 -3.55
N LEU A 91 7.88 1.80 -3.73
CA LEU A 91 7.49 0.49 -4.20
C LEU A 91 7.79 0.41 -5.70
N LYS A 92 8.51 -0.63 -6.11
CA LYS A 92 8.68 -0.99 -7.52
C LYS A 92 7.85 -2.23 -7.76
N LEU A 93 6.79 -2.09 -8.54
CA LEU A 93 5.90 -3.20 -8.87
C LEU A 93 6.36 -3.84 -10.20
N PRO A 94 6.28 -5.17 -10.34
CA PRO A 94 6.58 -5.82 -11.61
C PRO A 94 5.68 -5.30 -12.75
N VAL A 95 6.27 -5.20 -13.94
CA VAL A 95 5.55 -4.79 -15.15
C VAL A 95 4.45 -5.81 -15.48
N GLY A 96 3.27 -5.32 -15.87
CA GLY A 96 2.15 -6.16 -16.28
C GLY A 96 1.26 -6.67 -15.14
N LEU A 97 1.65 -6.50 -13.88
CA LEU A 97 0.78 -6.81 -12.73
C LEU A 97 -0.16 -5.66 -12.37
N VAL A 98 0.22 -4.43 -12.71
CA VAL A 98 -0.55 -3.21 -12.45
C VAL A 98 -0.44 -2.30 -13.66
N GLU A 99 -1.57 -1.81 -14.15
CA GLU A 99 -1.58 -0.82 -15.22
C GLU A 99 -1.03 0.54 -14.73
N PRO A 100 -0.12 1.18 -15.48
CA PRO A 100 0.36 2.51 -15.14
C PRO A 100 -0.78 3.52 -15.04
N GLY A 101 -0.84 4.26 -13.93
CA GLY A 101 -1.90 5.24 -13.66
C GLY A 101 -3.13 4.67 -12.96
N SER A 102 -3.26 3.35 -12.87
CA SER A 102 -4.37 2.71 -12.16
C SER A 102 -4.14 2.76 -10.65
N ALA A 103 -5.21 3.09 -9.91
CA ALA A 103 -5.23 2.95 -8.47
C ALA A 103 -5.72 1.55 -8.12
N LEU A 104 -4.91 0.76 -7.43
CA LEU A 104 -5.35 -0.55 -6.95
C LEU A 104 -5.76 -0.45 -5.48
N VAL A 105 -6.93 -1.00 -5.18
CA VAL A 105 -7.36 -1.25 -3.80
C VAL A 105 -7.11 -2.71 -3.52
N LEU A 106 -6.30 -3.00 -2.52
CA LEU A 106 -6.01 -4.34 -2.05
C LEU A 106 -6.72 -4.55 -0.72
N GLN A 107 -7.36 -5.71 -0.52
CA GLN A 107 -8.06 -6.07 0.70
C GLN A 107 -7.36 -7.25 1.39
N LEU A 108 -7.29 -7.21 2.72
CA LEU A 108 -6.74 -8.31 3.52
C LEU A 108 -7.70 -9.51 3.53
N VAL A 109 -7.16 -10.70 3.26
CA VAL A 109 -7.92 -11.96 3.23
C VAL A 109 -7.52 -12.85 4.40
N ASN A 110 -8.49 -13.41 5.14
CA ASN A 110 -8.31 -14.40 6.23
C ASN A 110 -7.13 -14.14 7.20
N GLN A 111 -6.77 -15.12 8.02
CA GLN A 111 -5.55 -15.08 8.84
C GLN A 111 -4.37 -15.66 8.03
N PRO A 112 -3.15 -15.15 8.24
CA PRO A 112 -2.00 -15.57 7.44
C PRO A 112 -1.56 -17.00 7.79
N ALA A 113 -1.07 -17.73 6.79
CA ALA A 113 -0.43 -19.03 7.01
C ALA A 113 0.91 -18.90 7.78
N PHE A 114 1.57 -17.74 7.66
CA PHE A 114 2.82 -17.43 8.34
C PHE A 114 2.69 -16.13 9.14
N PRO A 115 3.11 -16.10 10.42
CA PRO A 115 3.09 -14.88 11.21
C PRO A 115 3.82 -13.73 10.51
N GLY A 116 3.17 -12.57 10.43
CA GLY A 116 3.75 -11.40 9.78
C GLY A 116 3.64 -11.38 8.25
N PHE A 117 3.09 -12.40 7.58
CA PHE A 117 3.02 -12.44 6.12
C PHE A 117 1.57 -12.61 5.63
N TYR A 118 0.93 -11.48 5.33
CA TYR A 118 -0.52 -11.40 5.19
C TYR A 118 -0.97 -11.37 3.73
N PRO A 119 -1.81 -12.30 3.26
CA PRO A 119 -2.29 -12.31 1.89
C PRO A 119 -3.30 -11.19 1.64
N MET A 120 -3.22 -10.60 0.45
CA MET A 120 -4.01 -9.47 -0.01
C MET A 120 -4.53 -9.77 -1.42
N LEU A 121 -5.76 -9.35 -1.71
CA LEU A 121 -6.42 -9.51 -3.00
C LEU A 121 -6.74 -8.14 -3.61
N PRO A 122 -6.63 -7.97 -4.94
CA PRO A 122 -7.24 -6.84 -5.62
C PRO A 122 -8.74 -6.79 -5.35
N HIS A 123 -9.29 -5.59 -5.16
CA HIS A 123 -10.69 -5.39 -4.79
C HIS A 123 -11.67 -6.05 -5.77
N ALA A 124 -11.37 -6.03 -7.07
CA ALA A 124 -12.19 -6.70 -8.10
C ALA A 124 -12.22 -8.24 -7.99
N LEU A 125 -11.29 -8.84 -7.22
CA LEU A 125 -11.14 -10.29 -7.02
C LEU A 125 -11.58 -10.75 -5.63
N ALA A 126 -12.15 -9.88 -4.81
CA ALA A 126 -12.52 -10.16 -3.42
C ALA A 126 -14.03 -10.45 -3.23
N ALA A 127 -14.76 -10.71 -4.32
CA ALA A 127 -16.19 -11.03 -4.32
C ALA A 127 -16.46 -12.54 -4.26
#